data_AF-A0A2K9P310-F1
#
_entry.id   AF-A0A2K9P310-F1
#
_cell.length_a   1.000
_cell.length_b   1.000
_cell.length_c   1.000
_cell.angle_alpha   90.00
_cell.angle_beta   90.00
_cell.angle_gamma   90.00
#
_symmetry.space_group_name_H-M   'P 1'
#
loop_
_entity.id
_entity.type
_entity.pdbx_description
1 polymer ?
#
loop_
_entity_poly.entity_id
_entity_poly.type
_entity_poly.pdbx_seq_one_letter_code
_entity_poly.pdbx_strand_id
1 'polypeptide(L)'
;MIVRQLKAEKFDYFQNQLIKRAQQNPLEASFNVTVKVDRKEYVLRIQPENKHRVVALQALEVDRDEECGHLHMLITDNKILSSLLELLIWQGVA
;
A
#
# COMPACT_ATOMS: atom_id res chain seq x y z
N MET A 1 8.34 -3.17 -8.18
CA MET A 1 6.92 -3.48 -8.42
C MET A 1 6.70 -4.97 -8.28
N ILE A 2 5.70 -5.37 -7.50
CA ILE A 2 5.32 -6.78 -7.33
C ILE A 2 3.84 -6.99 -7.64
N VAL A 3 3.48 -8.21 -8.03
CA VAL A 3 2.09 -8.62 -8.26
C VAL A 3 1.77 -9.79 -7.34
N ARG A 4 0.66 -9.70 -6.62
CA ARG A 4 0.19 -10.73 -5.71
C ARG A 4 -1.19 -11.24 -6.12
N GLN A 5 -1.33 -12.55 -6.22
CA GLN A 5 -2.61 -13.22 -6.42
C GLN A 5 -3.26 -13.44 -5.05
N LEU A 6 -4.51 -13.01 -4.90
CA LEU A 6 -5.33 -13.29 -3.73
C LEU A 6 -6.43 -14.30 -4.07
N LYS A 7 -6.94 -14.99 -3.05
CA LYS A 7 -8.20 -15.75 -3.17
C LYS A 7 -9.35 -14.75 -3.39
N ALA A 8 -10.36 -15.13 -4.18
CA ALA A 8 -11.45 -14.24 -4.58
C ALA A 8 -12.11 -13.53 -3.38
N GLU A 9 -12.56 -14.26 -2.37
CA GLU A 9 -13.20 -13.69 -1.17
C GLU A 9 -12.30 -12.66 -0.44
N LYS A 10 -11.00 -12.98 -0.33
CA LYS A 10 -10.02 -12.10 0.33
C LYS A 10 -9.76 -10.85 -0.52
N PHE A 11 -9.75 -11.00 -1.85
CA PHE A 11 -9.61 -9.90 -2.78
C PHE A 11 -10.81 -8.96 -2.72
N ASP A 12 -12.03 -9.48 -2.80
CA ASP A 12 -13.25 -8.67 -2.76
C ASP A 12 -13.35 -7.91 -1.44
N TYR A 13 -13.03 -8.56 -0.32
CA TYR A 13 -12.95 -7.91 0.97
C TYR A 13 -11.91 -6.78 0.98
N PHE A 14 -10.69 -7.06 0.50
CA PHE A 14 -9.60 -6.09 0.48
C PHE A 14 -9.90 -4.90 -0.45
N GLN A 15 -10.44 -5.14 -1.63
CA GLN A 15 -10.83 -4.11 -2.59
C GLN A 15 -11.91 -3.19 -2.01
N ASN A 16 -12.91 -3.77 -1.34
CA ASN A 16 -13.94 -2.97 -0.68
C ASN A 16 -13.38 -2.09 0.45
N GLN A 17 -12.36 -2.55 1.18
CA GLN A 17 -11.67 -1.74 2.18
C GLN A 17 -10.92 -0.57 1.53
N LEU A 18 -10.22 -0.81 0.42
CA LEU A 18 -9.51 0.24 -0.32
C LEU A 18 -10.45 1.34 -0.81
N ILE A 19 -11.54 0.97 -1.46
CA ILE A 19 -12.52 1.92 -2.02
C ILE A 19 -13.10 2.83 -0.91
N LYS A 20 -13.27 2.29 0.30
CA LYS A 20 -13.90 3.02 1.42
C LYS A 20 -12.93 3.91 2.20
N ARG A 21 -11.65 3.55 2.27
CA ARG A 21 -10.72 4.10 3.27
C ARG A 21 -9.44 4.68 2.68
N ALA A 22 -9.01 4.20 1.52
CA ALA A 22 -7.77 4.65 0.92
C ALA A 22 -7.95 5.94 0.11
N GLN A 23 -6.88 6.72 0.00
CA GLN A 23 -6.88 7.90 -0.86
C GLN A 23 -6.64 7.46 -2.30
N GLN A 24 -7.58 7.80 -3.18
CA GLN A 24 -7.41 7.68 -4.62
C GLN A 24 -7.25 9.08 -5.21
N ASN A 25 -6.18 9.29 -5.97
CA ASN A 25 -6.06 10.53 -6.74
C ASN A 25 -7.01 10.48 -7.94
N PRO A 26 -7.66 11.60 -8.32
CA PRO A 26 -8.43 11.67 -9.55
C PRO A 26 -7.59 11.20 -10.73
N LEU A 27 -8.18 10.39 -11.61
CA LEU A 27 -7.55 9.82 -12.82
C LEU A 27 -6.48 8.75 -12.57
N GLU A 28 -6.29 8.27 -11.34
CA GLU A 28 -5.40 7.15 -11.03
C GLU A 28 -6.20 5.90 -10.66
N ALA A 29 -5.86 4.74 -11.25
CA ALA A 29 -6.42 3.44 -10.82
C ALA A 29 -5.78 2.92 -9.51
N SER A 30 -4.70 3.57 -9.07
CA SER A 30 -3.97 3.23 -7.85
C SER A 30 -4.49 3.99 -6.63
N PHE A 31 -4.39 3.34 -5.48
CA PHE A 31 -4.68 3.88 -4.17
C PHE A 31 -3.37 4.10 -3.41
N ASN A 32 -3.32 5.17 -2.62
CA ASN A 32 -2.29 5.37 -1.61
C ASN A 32 -2.84 4.91 -0.26
N VAL A 33 -2.10 4.01 0.39
CA VAL A 33 -2.49 3.44 1.68
C VAL A 33 -1.35 3.59 2.67
N THR A 34 -1.65 4.15 3.84
CA THR A 34 -0.69 4.24 4.93
C THR A 34 -0.57 2.91 5.65
N VAL A 35 0.65 2.38 5.74
CA VAL A 35 1.02 1.18 6.50
C VAL A 35 1.97 1.61 7.60
N LYS A 36 1.64 1.30 8.85
CA LYS A 36 2.51 1.58 10.00
C LYS A 36 3.23 0.30 10.42
N VAL A 37 4.55 0.37 10.50
CA VAL A 37 5.41 -0.72 10.98
C VAL A 37 6.28 -0.16 12.08
N ASP A 38 6.02 -0.60 13.31
CA ASP A 38 6.61 -0.04 14.53
C ASP A 38 6.45 1.49 14.62
N ARG A 39 7.56 2.22 14.59
CA ARG A 39 7.59 3.70 14.64
C ARG A 39 7.67 4.36 13.26
N LYS A 40 7.69 3.56 12.20
CA LYS A 40 7.82 4.04 10.81
C LYS A 40 6.48 4.01 10.10
N GLU A 41 6.26 5.01 9.25
CA GLU A 41 5.10 5.11 8.41
C GLU A 41 5.50 4.95 6.94
N TYR A 42 4.73 4.16 6.20
CA TYR A 42 4.93 3.94 4.77
C TYR A 42 3.65 4.28 4.02
N VAL A 43 3.75 5.05 2.95
CA VAL A 43 2.65 5.22 1.99
C VAL A 43 2.88 4.25 0.85
N LEU A 44 2.11 3.16 0.84
CA LEU A 44 2.17 2.13 -0.18
C LEU A 44 1.20 2.49 -1.32
N ARG A 45 1.71 2.59 -2.54
CA ARG A 45 0.90 2.79 -3.74
C ARG A 45 0.52 1.44 -4.33
N ILE A 46 -0.77 1.11 -4.30
CA ILE A 46 -1.29 -0.18 -4.74
C ILE A 46 -2.37 -0.05 -5.79
N GLN A 47 -2.49 -1.04 -6.66
CA GLN A 47 -3.49 -1.09 -7.72
C GLN A 47 -4.15 -2.47 -7.75
N PRO A 48 -5.43 -2.58 -7.38
CA PRO A 48 -6.22 -3.76 -7.67
C PRO A 48 -6.31 -3.96 -9.18
N GLU A 49 -6.20 -5.21 -9.62
CA GLU A 49 -6.16 -5.62 -11.02
C GLU A 49 -7.11 -6.79 -11.28
N ASN A 50 -7.39 -7.00 -12.56
CA ASN A 50 -8.21 -8.12 -13.01
C ASN A 50 -7.67 -9.46 -12.50
N LYS A 51 -8.58 -10.43 -12.34
CA LYS A 51 -8.30 -11.79 -11.84
C LYS A 51 -7.86 -11.85 -10.38
N HIS A 52 -8.40 -10.98 -9.52
CA HIS A 52 -8.13 -10.95 -8.08
C HIS A 52 -6.64 -10.71 -7.73
N ARG A 53 -5.98 -9.84 -8.49
CA ARG A 53 -4.57 -9.50 -8.32
C ARG A 53 -4.41 -8.12 -7.71
N VAL A 54 -3.39 -7.95 -6.89
CA VAL A 54 -3.00 -6.64 -6.34
C VAL A 54 -1.57 -6.37 -6.74
N VAL A 55 -1.33 -5.18 -7.29
CA VAL A 55 0.00 -4.70 -7.64
C VAL A 55 0.45 -3.72 -6.58
N ALA A 56 1.64 -3.93 -6.00
CA ALA A 56 2.32 -2.89 -5.23
C ALA A 56 3.36 -2.23 -6.13
N LEU A 57 3.13 -0.96 -6.46
CA LEU A 57 3.93 -0.21 -7.42
C LEU A 57 5.23 0.26 -6.77
N GLN A 58 5.10 0.96 -5.65
CA GLN A 58 6.18 1.55 -4.86
C GLN A 58 5.67 1.89 -3.46
N ALA A 59 6.60 2.20 -2.54
CA ALA A 59 6.28 2.76 -1.24
C ALA A 59 7.11 4.03 -1.00
N LEU A 60 6.58 4.95 -0.20
CA LEU A 60 7.34 6.06 0.37
C LEU A 60 7.46 5.79 1.86
N GLU A 61 8.67 5.64 2.38
CA GLU A 61 8.89 5.77 3.83
C GLU A 61 8.79 7.25 4.18
N VAL A 62 7.94 7.57 5.15
CA VAL A 62 7.68 8.93 5.61
C VAL A 62 8.32 9.08 6.99
N ASP A 63 9.41 9.83 7.04
CA ASP A 63 9.96 10.29 8.32
C ASP A 63 9.37 11.66 8.64
N ARG A 64 8.78 11.77 9.83
CA ARG A 64 8.17 13.00 10.32
C ARG A 64 9.06 13.55 11.43
N ASP A 65 10.23 14.01 11.03
CA ASP A 65 11.09 14.80 11.89
C ASP A 65 10.57 16.24 11.91
N GLU A 66 10.19 16.71 13.09
CA GLU A 66 9.63 18.06 13.30
C GLU A 66 10.68 19.16 13.05
N GLU A 67 11.98 18.85 13.12
CA GLU A 67 13.06 19.83 12.96
C GLU A 67 13.57 19.95 11.51
N CYS A 68 13.52 18.86 10.73
CA CYS A 68 14.11 18.80 9.38
C CYS A 68 13.08 18.70 8.24
N GLY A 69 11.78 18.64 8.55
CA GLY A 69 10.70 18.46 7.59
C GLY A 69 10.51 16.99 7.17
N HIS A 70 9.54 16.74 6.31
CA HIS A 70 9.19 15.37 5.89
C HIS A 70 10.23 14.79 4.91
N LEU A 71 11.13 13.94 5.42
CA LEU A 71 12.01 13.15 4.57
C LEU A 71 11.22 11.97 4.01
N HIS A 72 11.22 11.87 2.67
CA HIS A 72 10.55 10.79 1.96
C HIS A 72 11.60 9.93 1.24
N MET A 73 11.65 8.64 1.57
CA MET A 73 12.50 7.69 0.85
C MET A 73 11.64 6.81 -0.07
N LEU A 74 11.91 6.87 -1.38
CA LEU A 74 11.26 6.00 -2.35
C LEU A 74 11.81 4.57 -2.26
N ILE A 75 10.89 3.63 -2.06
CA ILE A 75 11.17 2.20 -1.99
C ILE A 75 10.54 1.53 -3.20
N THR A 76 11.40 0.93 -4.02
CA THR A 76 11.02 0.08 -5.16
C THR A 76 11.48 -1.36 -5.01
N ASP A 77 12.18 -1.67 -3.91
CA ASP A 77 12.67 -3.01 -3.61
C ASP A 77 11.52 -4.01 -3.43
N ASN A 78 11.56 -5.08 -4.21
CA ASN A 78 10.47 -6.05 -4.27
C ASN A 78 10.26 -6.82 -2.96
N LYS A 79 11.31 -7.06 -2.15
CA LYS A 79 11.17 -7.77 -0.87
C LYS A 79 10.47 -6.90 0.16
N ILE A 80 10.81 -5.62 0.20
CA ILE A 80 10.15 -4.65 1.09
C ILE A 80 8.70 -4.46 0.65
N LEU A 81 8.44 -4.24 -0.64
CA LEU A 81 7.08 -4.11 -1.17
C LEU A 81 6.21 -5.35 -0.89
N SER A 82 6.79 -6.55 -1.02
CA SER A 82 6.09 -7.79 -0.66
C SER A 82 5.75 -7.85 0.82
N SER A 83 6.67 -7.44 1.69
CA SER A 83 6.46 -7.47 3.14
C SER A 83 5.38 -6.48 3.57
N LEU A 84 5.44 -5.23 3.05
CA LEU A 84 4.44 -4.20 3.32
C LEU A 84 3.05 -4.59 2.80
N LEU A 85 2.96 -5.20 1.61
CA LEU A 85 1.69 -5.66 1.06
C LEU A 85 1.09 -6.79 1.91
N GLU A 86 1.88 -7.77 2.35
CA GLU A 86 1.38 -8.85 3.23
C GLU A 86 0.90 -8.30 4.58
N LEU A 87 1.64 -7.35 5.17
CA LEU A 87 1.22 -6.67 6.39
C LEU A 87 -0.10 -5.91 6.20
N LEU A 88 -0.22 -5.13 5.12
CA LEU A 88 -1.44 -4.41 4.81
C LEU A 88 -2.64 -5.35 4.61
N ILE A 89 -2.45 -6.46 3.93
CA ILE A 89 -3.49 -7.47 3.72
C ILE A 89 -3.90 -8.14 5.04
N TRP A 90 -2.97 -8.30 5.99
CA TRP A 90 -3.23 -8.90 7.29
C TRP A 90 -3.90 -7.92 8.27
N GLN A 91 -3.40 -6.67 8.34
CA GLN A 91 -3.93 -5.62 9.21
C GLN A 91 -5.26 -5.03 8.70
N GLY A 92 -5.46 -5.05 7.38
CA GLY A 92 -6.53 -4.33 6.72
C GLY A 92 -6.16 -2.87 6.43
N VAL A 93 -6.97 -2.21 5.61
CA VAL A 93 -6.82 -0.78 5.31
C VAL A 93 -7.37 0.01 6.49
N ALA A 94 -6.54 0.83 7.11
CA ALA A 94 -6.93 1.72 8.21
C ALA A 94 -7.84 2.85 7.69
#